data_AF-A0A166MPH0-F1
#
_entry.id   AF-A0A166MPH0-F1
#
_cell.length_a   1.000
_cell.length_b   1.000
_cell.length_c   1.000
_cell.angle_alpha   90.00
_cell.angle_beta   90.00
_cell.angle_gamma   90.00
#
_symmetry.space_group_name_H-M   'P 1'
#
loop_
_entity.id
_entity.type
_entity.pdbx_description
1 polymer ?
#
loop_
_entity_poly.entity_id
_entity_poly.type
_entity_poly.pdbx_seq_one_letter_code
_entity_poly.pdbx_strand_id
1 'polypeptide(L)' 'MGDAVAVNLGVPRPTLTLKESIAGLVKIIDTATRAETSGTFVSYDGSIVAW' A
#
# COMPACT_ATOMS: atom_id res chain seq x y z
N MET A 1 12.22 12.05 -5.86
CA MET A 1 11.71 13.26 -6.55
C MET A 1 10.20 13.49 -6.44
N GLY A 2 9.34 12.49 -6.22
CA GLY A 2 7.86 12.68 -6.27
C GLY A 2 7.27 13.63 -5.21
N ASP A 3 7.63 13.46 -3.93
CA ASP A 3 7.03 14.24 -2.83
C ASP A 3 7.36 15.74 -2.90
N ALA A 4 8.62 16.09 -3.18
CA ALA A 4 9.05 17.49 -3.29
C ALA A 4 8.32 18.25 -4.43
N VAL A 5 7.99 17.57 -5.53
CA VAL A 5 7.22 18.14 -6.63
C VAL A 5 5.74 18.28 -6.24
N ALA A 6 5.17 17.29 -5.56
CA ALA A 6 3.79 17.33 -5.07
C ALA A 6 3.56 18.50 -4.09
N VAL A 7 4.51 18.73 -3.18
CA VAL A 7 4.48 19.87 -2.24
C VAL A 7 4.53 21.21 -2.98
N ASN A 8 5.41 21.35 -3.98
CA ASN A 8 5.49 22.59 -4.78
C ASN A 8 4.26 22.84 -5.64
N LEU A 9 3.54 21.79 -6.04
CA LEU A 9 2.30 21.88 -6.82
C LEU A 9 1.04 22.00 -5.95
N GLY A 10 1.19 22.06 -4.62
CA GLY A 10 0.05 22.17 -3.69
C GLY A 10 -0.82 20.91 -3.64
N VAL A 11 -0.28 19.76 -4.06
CA VAL A 11 -1.00 18.48 -3.99
C VAL A 11 -1.17 18.09 -2.52
N PRO A 12 -2.40 17.80 -2.07
CA PRO A 12 -2.64 17.37 -0.70
C PRO A 12 -1.78 16.15 -0.36
N ARG A 13 -1.14 16.18 0.82
CA ARG A 13 -0.39 15.02 1.30
C ARG A 13 -1.34 13.82 1.41
N PRO A 14 -0.91 12.62 0.98
CA PRO A 14 -1.66 11.41 1.22
C PRO A 14 -1.98 11.28 2.71
N THR A 15 -3.22 10.93 3.04
CA THR A 15 -3.66 10.71 4.42
C THR A 15 -3.02 9.47 5.03
N LEU A 16 -2.54 8.56 4.20
CA LEU A 16 -1.86 7.33 4.63
C LEU A 16 -0.49 7.64 5.21
N THR A 17 -0.29 7.31 6.48
CA THR A 17 1.03 7.39 7.11
C THR A 17 1.87 6.15 6.82
N LEU A 18 3.20 6.28 6.94
CA LEU A 18 4.12 5.15 6.80
C LEU A 18 3.81 4.02 7.80
N LYS A 19 3.45 4.38 9.03
CA LYS A 19 3.13 3.42 10.09
C LYS A 19 1.92 2.56 9.70
N GLU A 20 0.87 3.17 9.16
CA GLU A 20 -0.34 2.48 8.73
C GLU A 20 -0.06 1.59 7.51
N SER A 21 0.67 2.11 6.53
CA SER A 21 1.05 1.35 5.33
C SER A 21 1.86 0.10 5.69
N ILE A 22 2.90 0.24 6.51
CA ILE A 22 3.77 -0.89 6.90
C ILE A 22 2.98 -1.90 7.74
N ALA A 23 2.18 -1.44 8.70
CA ALA A 23 1.39 -2.35 9.54
C ALA A 23 0.40 -3.19 8.71
N GLY A 24 -0.26 -2.58 7.72
CA GLY A 24 -1.16 -3.28 6.80
C GLY A 24 -0.43 -4.32 5.95
N LEU A 25 0.71 -3.95 5.36
CA LEU A 25 1.53 -4.85 4.56
C LEU A 25 2.03 -6.06 5.37
N VAL A 26 2.54 -5.85 6.59
CA VAL A 26 3.03 -6.93 7.46
C VAL A 26 1.90 -7.93 7.75
N LYS A 27 0.70 -7.45 8.09
CA LYS A 27 -0.46 -8.32 8.34
C LYS A 27 -0.82 -9.19 7.14
N ILE A 28 -0.76 -8.64 5.92
CA ILE A 28 -1.05 -9.39 4.69
C ILE A 28 0.03 -10.45 4.46
N ILE A 29 1.31 -10.07 4.59
CA ILE A 29 2.44 -10.98 4.38
C ILE A 29 2.42 -12.13 5.38
N ASP A 30 2.16 -11.85 6.66
CA ASP A 30 2.13 -12.86 7.73
C ASP A 30 1.03 -13.92 7.54
N THR A 31 -0.04 -13.56 6.82
CA THR A 31 -1.17 -14.44 6.55
C THR A 31 -1.19 -14.98 5.11
N ALA A 32 -0.23 -14.58 4.28
CA ALA A 32 -0.18 -14.95 2.88
C ALA A 32 0.16 -16.43 2.71
N THR A 33 -0.73 -17.17 2.02
CA THR A 33 -0.49 -18.56 1.65
C THR A 33 -0.51 -18.71 0.13
N ARG A 34 0.19 -19.72 -0.38
CA ARG A 34 0.19 -20.02 -1.82
C ARG A 34 -1.21 -20.32 -2.34
N ALA A 35 -2.05 -20.97 -1.53
CA ALA A 35 -3.40 -21.34 -1.94
C ALA A 35 -4.33 -20.13 -2.04
N GLU A 36 -4.16 -19.13 -1.17
CA GLU A 36 -5.13 -18.05 -1.03
C GLU A 36 -4.71 -16.75 -1.72
N THR A 37 -3.41 -16.43 -1.78
CA THR A 37 -2.94 -15.09 -2.19
C THR A 37 -1.91 -15.14 -3.33
N SER A 38 -1.62 -16.30 -3.91
CA SER A 38 -0.66 -16.40 -5.01
C SER A 38 -1.24 -15.82 -6.31
N GLY A 39 -0.47 -14.96 -6.98
CA GLY A 39 -0.85 -14.36 -8.27
C GLY A 39 -1.78 -13.14 -8.17
N THR A 40 -2.13 -12.71 -6.96
CA THR A 40 -2.94 -11.50 -6.73
C THR A 40 -2.05 -10.28 -6.49
N PHE A 41 -2.46 -9.12 -7.00
CA PHE A 41 -1.88 -7.84 -6.60
C PHE A 41 -2.73 -7.25 -5.47
N VAL A 42 -2.13 -7.02 -4.29
CA VAL A 42 -2.86 -6.62 -3.08
C VAL A 42 -2.29 -5.33 -2.53
N SER A 43 -3.18 -4.39 -2.21
CA SER A 43 -2.86 -3.11 -1.58
C SER A 43 -2.71 -3.26 -0.06
N TYR A 44 -2.10 -2.29 0.62
CA TYR A 44 -1.78 -2.32 2.06
C TYR A 44 -3.00 -2.50 2.98
N ASP A 45 -4.19 -2.17 2.49
CA ASP A 45 -5.49 -2.31 3.16
C ASP A 45 -6.13 -3.69 2.95
N GLY A 46 -5.50 -4.56 2.16
CA GLY A 46 -5.98 -5.90 1.82
C GLY A 46 -6.84 -5.96 0.55
N SER A 47 -7.05 -4.82 -0.11
CA SER A 47 -7.81 -4.76 -1.36
C SER A 47 -7.04 -5.42 -2.50
N ILE A 48 -7.67 -6.35 -3.22
CA ILE A 48 -7.11 -6.91 -4.45
C ILE A 48 -7.29 -5.89 -5.58
N VAL A 49 -6.19 -5.56 -6.24
CA VAL A 49 -6.11 -4.58 -7.33
C VAL A 49 -5.90 -5.33 -8.64
N ALA A 50 -6.48 -4.80 -9.72
CA ALA A 50 -6.16 -5.27 -11.06
C ALA A 50 -4.70 -4.95 -11.41
N TRP A 51 -4.09 -5.79 -12.25
CA TRP A 51 -2.76 -5.56 -12.81
C TRP A 51 -2.72 -4.36 -13.75
#